data_AF-A0A9D7Y7W2-F1
#
_entry.id   AF-A0A9D7Y7W2-F1
#
_cell.length_a   1.000
_cell.length_b   1.000
_cell.length_c   1.000
_cell.angle_alpha   90.00
_cell.angle_beta   90.00
_cell.angle_gamma   90.00
#
_symmetry.space_group_name_H-M   'P 1'
#
loop_
_entity.id
_entity.type
_entity.pdbx_description
1 polymer ?
#
loop_
_entity_poly.entity_id
_entity_poly.type
_entity_poly.pdbx_seq_one_letter_code
_entity_poly.pdbx_strand_id
1 'polypeptide(L)'
;MKTLLIIVLNLLIYTSASGQHSLYRNYIDTIKPYPYKGTINAENNVDSFKIPISSLSYSELCSRADSFYNAKKYIESINFFVYAFSKNGNKGMVKHRYNLACCYSMLKEIDNAFIQLSKIAETGKFYNYYLVESEKSFNNLHADNRWNILIKKIKENSSNLSDSLNTKKYIPNNIN
;
A
#
# COMPACT_ATOMS: atom_id res chain seq x y z
N MET A 1 -11.03 43.51 -20.85
CA MET A 1 -11.32 42.33 -21.71
C MET A 1 -10.07 41.68 -22.33
N LYS A 2 -8.88 41.78 -21.71
CA LYS A 2 -7.64 41.10 -22.17
C LYS A 2 -7.10 40.05 -21.19
N THR A 3 -7.72 39.89 -20.02
CA THR A 3 -7.24 38.98 -18.97
C THR A 3 -7.85 37.58 -19.04
N LEU A 4 -9.05 37.43 -19.62
CA LEU A 4 -9.69 36.11 -19.76
C LEU A 4 -9.07 35.24 -20.89
N LEU A 5 -8.34 35.83 -21.84
CA LEU A 5 -7.75 35.07 -22.95
C LEU A 5 -6.46 34.32 -22.55
N ILE A 6 -5.78 34.75 -21.48
CA ILE A 6 -4.52 34.15 -21.01
C ILE A 6 -4.78 32.87 -20.18
N ILE A 7 -5.95 32.77 -19.53
CA ILE A 7 -6.30 31.60 -18.73
C ILE A 7 -6.71 30.42 -19.62
N VAL A 8 -7.36 30.68 -20.76
CA VAL A 8 -7.82 29.61 -21.66
C VAL A 8 -6.66 29.01 -22.49
N LEU A 9 -5.60 29.77 -22.79
CA LEU A 9 -4.43 29.22 -23.49
C LEU A 9 -3.53 28.33 -22.62
N ASN A 10 -3.52 28.50 -21.30
CA ASN A 10 -2.74 27.62 -20.40
C ASN A 10 -3.40 26.25 -20.16
N LEU A 11 -4.69 26.10 -20.50
CA LEU A 11 -5.41 24.82 -20.39
C LEU A 11 -5.29 23.93 -21.64
N LEU A 12 -4.73 24.43 -22.74
CA LEU A 12 -4.65 23.72 -24.02
C LEU A 12 -3.25 23.21 -24.41
N ILE A 13 -2.22 23.41 -23.57
CA ILE A 13 -0.87 22.88 -23.84
C ILE A 13 -0.55 21.62 -22.99
N TYR A 14 -1.42 21.25 -22.03
CA TYR A 14 -1.21 20.06 -21.18
C TYR A 14 -1.83 18.76 -21.71
N THR A 15 -2.08 18.68 -23.02
CA THR A 15 -2.34 17.41 -23.72
C THR A 15 -1.11 17.02 -24.53
N SER A 16 -0.07 16.54 -23.86
CA SER A 16 0.93 15.67 -24.47
C SER A 16 1.27 14.55 -23.49
N ALA A 17 1.36 13.34 -24.02
CA ALA A 17 1.40 12.09 -23.28
C ALA A 17 2.64 12.00 -22.38
N SER A 18 2.48 12.26 -21.08
CA SER A 18 3.42 11.87 -19.98
C SER A 18 2.97 12.33 -18.57
N GLY A 19 1.95 13.18 -18.46
CA GLY A 19 1.58 13.86 -17.21
C GLY A 19 0.99 13.03 -16.05
N GLN A 20 0.71 11.74 -16.22
CA GLN A 20 0.14 10.90 -15.14
C GLN A 20 1.20 10.33 -14.18
N HIS A 21 2.47 10.27 -14.60
CA HIS A 21 3.56 9.69 -13.81
C HIS A 21 4.12 10.70 -12.77
N SER A 22 3.98 12.02 -13.00
CA SER A 22 4.53 13.06 -12.13
C SER A 22 3.62 13.42 -10.95
N LEU A 23 2.29 13.38 -11.13
CA LEU A 23 1.34 13.67 -10.04
C LEU A 23 1.45 12.64 -8.92
N TYR A 24 1.65 11.38 -9.28
CA TYR A 24 1.79 10.30 -8.32
C TYR A 24 3.13 10.34 -7.58
N ARG A 25 4.25 10.63 -8.27
CA ARG A 25 5.56 10.75 -7.63
C ARG A 25 5.61 11.93 -6.64
N ASN A 26 5.03 13.07 -7.02
CA ASN A 26 4.89 14.23 -6.13
C ASN A 26 3.96 13.97 -4.93
N TYR A 27 2.94 13.12 -5.09
CA TYR A 27 2.10 12.69 -3.97
C TYR A 27 2.89 11.87 -2.95
N ILE A 28 3.73 10.92 -3.38
CA ILE A 28 4.54 10.10 -2.46
C ILE A 28 5.61 10.90 -1.73
N ASP A 29 6.20 11.90 -2.37
CA ASP A 29 7.28 12.73 -1.78
C ASP A 29 6.77 13.80 -0.79
N THR A 30 5.46 14.11 -0.80
CA THR A 30 4.86 15.12 0.09
C THR A 30 4.20 14.54 1.36
N ILE A 31 4.05 13.22 1.47
CA ILE A 31 3.43 12.59 2.63
C ILE A 31 4.47 12.41 3.74
N LYS A 32 4.43 13.32 4.72
CA LYS A 32 5.04 13.05 6.04
C LYS A 32 4.43 11.74 6.56
N PRO A 33 5.23 10.79 7.11
CA PRO A 33 4.70 9.54 7.65
C PRO A 33 3.54 9.86 8.60
N TYR A 34 2.41 9.14 8.44
CA TYR A 34 1.19 9.40 9.20
C TYR A 34 1.56 9.54 10.69
N PRO A 35 1.35 10.73 11.30
CA PRO A 35 1.60 10.87 12.71
C PRO A 35 0.59 9.97 13.41
N TYR A 36 1.11 8.94 14.06
CA TYR A 36 0.39 8.09 14.97
C TYR A 36 -0.45 8.99 15.92
N LYS A 37 -1.78 9.03 15.72
CA LYS A 37 -2.71 9.87 16.51
C LYS A 37 -3.25 9.16 17.76
N GLY A 38 -2.84 7.93 18.01
CA GLY A 38 -3.14 7.26 19.27
C GLY A 38 -2.14 7.70 20.33
N THR A 39 -2.57 7.89 21.57
CA THR A 39 -1.70 7.51 22.67
C THR A 39 -1.88 6.00 22.80
N ILE A 40 -0.84 5.20 22.54
CA ILE A 40 -0.79 3.87 23.14
C ILE A 40 -0.59 4.16 24.61
N ASN A 41 -1.69 4.33 25.34
CA ASN A 41 -1.65 4.17 26.78
C ASN A 41 -1.04 2.77 26.94
N ALA A 42 0.11 2.69 27.61
CA ALA A 42 0.91 1.47 27.74
C ALA A 42 0.21 0.35 28.55
N GLU A 43 -1.13 0.40 28.63
CA GLU A 43 -1.99 -0.32 29.55
C GLU A 43 -3.02 -1.22 28.86
N ASN A 44 -3.05 -1.29 27.53
CA ASN A 44 -3.86 -2.29 26.81
C ASN A 44 -3.16 -3.66 26.89
N ASN A 45 -3.19 -4.23 28.09
CA ASN A 45 -2.61 -5.49 28.53
C ASN A 45 -3.35 -6.66 27.87
N VAL A 46 -2.71 -7.25 26.86
CA VAL A 46 -3.11 -8.52 26.26
C VAL A 46 -1.94 -9.48 26.44
N ASP A 47 -1.82 -10.03 27.64
CA ASP A 47 -1.11 -11.28 28.03
C ASP A 47 -0.73 -11.21 29.52
N SER A 48 -0.82 -12.34 30.21
CA SER A 48 -0.55 -12.53 31.65
C SER A 48 0.93 -12.33 32.06
N PHE A 49 1.79 -11.94 31.11
CA PHE A 49 3.18 -11.57 31.32
C PHE A 49 3.43 -10.20 30.68
N LYS A 50 3.75 -9.20 31.51
CA LYS A 50 3.76 -7.77 31.21
C LYS A 50 4.91 -7.36 30.27
N ILE A 51 4.89 -7.82 29.02
CA ILE A 51 5.89 -7.46 28.00
C ILE A 51 5.51 -6.10 27.40
N PRO A 52 6.35 -5.06 27.50
CA PRO A 52 6.02 -3.76 26.93
C PRO A 52 5.97 -3.84 25.40
N ILE A 53 4.98 -3.17 24.78
CA ILE A 53 4.82 -3.15 23.31
C ILE A 53 6.11 -2.70 22.60
N SER A 54 6.88 -1.81 23.24
CA SER A 54 8.14 -1.30 22.72
C SER A 54 9.25 -2.36 22.63
N SER A 55 9.22 -3.43 23.43
CA SER A 55 10.23 -4.50 23.36
C SER A 55 9.88 -5.57 22.33
N LEU A 56 8.67 -5.58 21.79
CA LEU A 56 8.24 -6.57 20.80
C LEU A 56 9.01 -6.42 19.48
N SER A 57 9.35 -7.54 18.88
CA SER A 57 9.89 -7.64 17.54
C SER A 57 8.86 -7.28 16.48
N TYR A 58 9.32 -7.02 15.25
CA TYR A 58 8.44 -6.82 14.10
C TYR A 58 7.46 -8.00 13.91
N SER A 59 7.94 -9.24 14.09
CA SER A 59 7.13 -10.45 13.90
C SER A 59 6.01 -10.51 14.95
N GLU A 60 6.32 -10.30 16.22
CA GLU A 60 5.33 -10.32 17.30
C GLU A 60 4.27 -9.21 17.13
N LEU A 61 4.70 -8.01 16.74
CA LEU A 61 3.78 -6.91 16.45
C LEU A 61 2.84 -7.23 15.29
N CYS A 62 3.36 -7.81 14.20
CA CYS A 62 2.54 -8.20 13.06
C CYS A 62 1.60 -9.37 13.40
N SER A 63 2.04 -10.35 14.20
CA SER A 63 1.19 -11.44 14.68
C SER A 63 0.01 -10.92 15.51
N ARG A 64 0.26 -9.98 16.42
CA ARG A 64 -0.80 -9.31 17.19
C ARG A 64 -1.72 -8.49 16.28
N ALA A 65 -1.18 -7.78 15.30
CA ALA A 65 -1.97 -7.05 14.31
C ALA A 65 -2.90 -7.99 13.51
N ASP A 66 -2.39 -9.14 13.07
CA ASP A 66 -3.16 -10.17 12.37
C ASP A 66 -4.29 -10.72 13.28
N SER A 67 -4.01 -10.95 14.58
CA SER A 67 -5.06 -11.34 15.55
C SER A 67 -6.16 -10.30 15.69
N PHE A 68 -5.81 -9.02 15.79
CA PHE A 68 -6.80 -7.93 15.83
C PHE A 68 -7.60 -7.82 14.52
N TYR A 69 -6.95 -8.00 13.37
CA TYR A 69 -7.62 -8.02 12.07
C TYR A 69 -8.68 -9.13 12.00
N ASN A 70 -8.31 -10.35 12.41
CA ASN A 70 -9.23 -11.49 12.44
C ASN A 70 -10.40 -11.27 13.39
N ALA A 71 -10.17 -10.56 14.50
CA ALA A 71 -11.21 -10.14 15.44
C ALA A 71 -12.02 -8.92 14.96
N LYS A 72 -11.79 -8.40 13.75
CA LYS A 72 -12.39 -7.18 13.18
C LYS A 72 -12.14 -5.90 13.99
N LYS A 73 -11.08 -5.90 14.81
CA LYS A 73 -10.58 -4.76 15.58
C LYS A 73 -9.59 -3.97 14.74
N TYR A 74 -10.10 -3.28 13.73
CA TYR A 74 -9.27 -2.69 12.67
C TYR A 74 -8.35 -1.56 13.15
N ILE A 75 -8.80 -0.75 14.12
CA ILE A 75 -7.98 0.34 14.68
C ILE A 75 -6.77 -0.22 15.42
N GLU A 76 -6.99 -1.25 16.25
CA GLU A 76 -5.93 -1.92 16.97
C GLU A 76 -4.95 -2.61 16.02
N SER A 77 -5.47 -3.30 14.99
CA SER A 77 -4.64 -3.90 13.94
C SER A 77 -3.76 -2.86 13.24
N ILE A 78 -4.33 -1.72 12.84
CA ILE A 78 -3.61 -0.59 12.23
C ILE A 78 -2.48 -0.12 13.16
N ASN A 79 -2.78 0.10 14.45
CA ASN A 79 -1.80 0.59 15.41
C ASN A 79 -0.59 -0.35 15.53
N PHE A 80 -0.83 -1.66 15.61
CA PHE A 80 0.24 -2.64 15.68
C PHE A 80 1.05 -2.73 14.39
N PHE A 81 0.42 -2.71 13.21
CA PHE A 81 1.13 -2.69 11.94
C PHE A 81 1.97 -1.43 11.73
N VAL A 82 1.39 -0.25 11.99
CA VAL A 82 2.11 1.03 11.86
C VAL A 82 3.32 1.07 12.78
N TYR A 83 3.17 0.58 14.02
CA TYR A 83 4.26 0.48 14.96
C TYR A 83 5.32 -0.55 14.54
N ALA A 84 4.91 -1.71 14.02
CA ALA A 84 5.84 -2.69 13.45
C ALA A 84 6.67 -2.09 12.31
N PHE A 85 6.02 -1.36 11.41
CA PHE A 85 6.69 -0.77 10.25
C PHE A 85 7.64 0.33 10.69
N SER A 86 7.25 1.19 11.63
CA SER A 86 8.14 2.25 12.13
C SER A 86 9.41 1.69 12.76
N LYS A 87 9.30 0.62 13.57
CA LYS A 87 10.46 -0.09 14.14
C LYS A 87 11.36 -0.75 13.10
N ASN A 88 10.83 -1.01 11.91
CA ASN A 88 11.56 -1.64 10.81
C ASN A 88 11.95 -0.62 9.72
N GLY A 89 12.21 0.64 10.08
CA GLY A 89 12.61 1.69 9.13
C GLY A 89 11.53 1.97 8.07
N ASN A 90 10.27 1.93 8.48
CA ASN A 90 9.08 2.00 7.63
C ASN A 90 8.96 0.88 6.59
N LYS A 91 9.71 -0.22 6.73
CA LYS A 91 9.59 -1.42 5.88
C LYS A 91 8.53 -2.37 6.44
N GLY A 92 7.77 -2.98 5.54
CA GLY A 92 6.73 -3.93 5.85
C GLY A 92 6.63 -4.95 4.72
N MET A 93 6.44 -6.21 5.09
CA MET A 93 6.22 -7.31 4.14
C MET A 93 4.93 -7.06 3.35
N VAL A 94 4.89 -7.56 2.12
CA VAL A 94 3.72 -7.41 1.21
C VAL A 94 2.43 -7.85 1.89
N LYS A 95 2.41 -9.03 2.52
CA LYS A 95 1.26 -9.55 3.28
C LYS A 95 0.77 -8.56 4.35
N HIS A 96 1.68 -8.00 5.14
CA HIS A 96 1.30 -7.12 6.25
C HIS A 96 0.78 -5.77 5.76
N ARG A 97 1.36 -5.23 4.68
CA ARG A 97 0.82 -4.01 4.05
C ARG A 97 -0.53 -4.24 3.40
N TYR A 98 -0.74 -5.41 2.79
CA TYR A 98 -2.03 -5.81 2.25
C TYR A 98 -3.09 -5.84 3.37
N ASN A 99 -2.82 -6.53 4.48
CA ASN A 99 -3.73 -6.58 5.63
C ASN A 99 -3.98 -5.18 6.23
N LEU A 100 -2.94 -4.34 6.32
CA LEU A 100 -3.10 -2.95 6.75
C LEU A 100 -3.99 -2.16 5.78
N ALA A 101 -3.87 -2.37 4.48
CA ALA A 101 -4.76 -1.76 3.49
C ALA A 101 -6.21 -2.19 3.71
N CYS A 102 -6.46 -3.48 3.98
CA CYS A 102 -7.81 -3.98 4.30
C CYS A 102 -8.37 -3.26 5.52
N CYS A 103 -7.58 -3.11 6.59
CA CYS A 103 -8.01 -2.39 7.79
C CYS A 103 -8.43 -0.95 7.50
N TYR A 104 -7.60 -0.19 6.77
CA TYR A 104 -7.94 1.18 6.38
C TYR A 104 -9.20 1.22 5.51
N SER A 105 -9.30 0.31 4.55
CA SER A 105 -10.45 0.23 3.66
C SER A 105 -11.75 -0.06 4.42
N MET A 106 -11.72 -0.99 5.38
CA MET A 106 -12.87 -1.29 6.25
C MET A 106 -13.30 -0.11 7.12
N LEU A 107 -12.38 0.79 7.47
CA LEU A 107 -12.67 2.04 8.18
C LEU A 107 -13.01 3.21 7.25
N LYS A 108 -13.11 2.98 5.92
CA LYS A 108 -13.31 4.00 4.88
C LYS A 108 -12.20 5.07 4.81
N GLU A 109 -11.01 4.71 5.27
CA GLU A 109 -9.78 5.51 5.14
C GLU A 109 -9.15 5.26 3.76
N ILE A 110 -9.84 5.72 2.71
CA ILE A 110 -9.55 5.38 1.29
C ILE A 110 -8.11 5.72 0.89
N ASP A 111 -7.63 6.92 1.24
CA ASP A 111 -6.28 7.37 0.89
C ASP A 111 -5.20 6.50 1.51
N ASN A 112 -5.39 6.12 2.78
CA ASN A 112 -4.44 5.29 3.51
C ASN A 112 -4.41 3.86 2.95
N ALA A 113 -5.54 3.33 2.51
CA ALA A 113 -5.60 2.03 1.83
C ALA A 113 -4.80 2.07 0.52
N PHE A 114 -5.01 3.08 -0.33
CA PHE A 114 -4.25 3.23 -1.58
C PHE A 114 -2.75 3.39 -1.35
N ILE A 115 -2.32 4.15 -0.33
CA ILE A 115 -0.90 4.27 0.01
C ILE A 115 -0.25 2.90 0.25
N GLN A 116 -0.92 1.99 0.97
CA GLN A 116 -0.36 0.67 1.23
C GLN A 116 -0.40 -0.24 0.00
N LEU A 117 -1.51 -0.24 -0.75
CA LEU A 117 -1.67 -1.05 -1.96
C LEU A 117 -0.65 -0.65 -3.03
N SER A 118 -0.41 0.64 -3.20
CA SER A 118 0.58 1.08 -4.17
C SER A 118 2.01 0.78 -3.75
N LYS A 119 2.34 0.86 -2.44
CA LYS A 119 3.66 0.41 -1.95
C LYS A 119 3.94 -1.05 -2.30
N ILE A 120 2.94 -1.93 -2.15
CA ILE A 120 3.13 -3.34 -2.52
C ILE A 120 3.16 -3.55 -4.04
N ALA A 121 2.41 -2.77 -4.83
CA ALA A 121 2.45 -2.86 -6.28
C ALA A 121 3.77 -2.33 -6.87
N GLU A 122 4.27 -1.20 -6.39
CA GLU A 122 5.43 -0.52 -6.97
C GLU A 122 6.76 -1.08 -6.48
N THR A 123 6.90 -1.21 -5.16
CA THR A 123 8.15 -1.67 -4.53
C THR A 123 8.12 -3.16 -4.30
N GLY A 124 7.00 -3.68 -3.78
CA GLY A 124 6.84 -5.12 -3.49
C GLY A 124 6.63 -5.99 -4.72
N LYS A 125 6.43 -5.38 -5.90
CA LYS A 125 6.11 -6.06 -7.17
C LYS A 125 4.96 -7.06 -7.04
N PHE A 126 4.00 -6.73 -6.18
CA PHE A 126 2.80 -7.55 -6.00
C PHE A 126 2.04 -7.65 -7.33
N TYR A 127 1.71 -8.89 -7.72
CA TYR A 127 1.22 -9.21 -9.06
C TYR A 127 -0.14 -9.94 -9.05
N ASN A 128 -0.64 -10.35 -7.88
CA ASN A 128 -1.88 -11.11 -7.81
C ASN A 128 -3.10 -10.19 -7.87
N TYR A 129 -3.46 -9.80 -9.08
CA TYR A 129 -4.63 -8.98 -9.39
C TYR A 129 -5.93 -9.57 -8.83
N TYR A 130 -6.16 -10.87 -9.04
CA TYR A 130 -7.40 -11.53 -8.62
C TYR A 130 -7.61 -11.47 -7.10
N LEU A 131 -6.53 -11.53 -6.32
CA LEU A 131 -6.61 -11.37 -4.87
C LEU A 131 -7.12 -9.97 -4.47
N VAL A 132 -6.64 -8.92 -5.13
CA VAL A 132 -7.09 -7.54 -4.85
C VAL A 132 -8.51 -7.30 -5.36
N GLU A 133 -8.85 -7.77 -6.55
CA GLU A 133 -10.18 -7.55 -7.14
C GLU A 133 -11.31 -8.26 -6.39
N SER A 134 -11.04 -9.44 -5.83
CA SER A 134 -12.04 -10.23 -5.10
C SER A 134 -12.12 -9.91 -3.61
N GLU A 135 -11.23 -9.05 -3.10
CA GLU A 135 -11.19 -8.69 -1.68
C GLU A 135 -12.33 -7.75 -1.32
N LYS A 136 -13.28 -8.26 -0.54
CA LYS A 136 -14.48 -7.53 -0.12
C LYS A 136 -14.15 -6.25 0.64
N SER A 137 -13.04 -6.23 1.37
CA SER A 137 -12.59 -5.04 2.10
C SER A 137 -12.34 -3.85 1.17
N PHE A 138 -12.06 -4.09 -0.11
CA PHE A 138 -11.74 -3.06 -1.11
C PHE A 138 -12.92 -2.61 -1.97
N ASN A 139 -14.14 -3.10 -1.72
CA ASN A 139 -15.31 -2.72 -2.50
C ASN A 139 -15.53 -1.19 -2.58
N ASN A 140 -15.22 -0.47 -1.50
CA ASN A 140 -15.31 1.00 -1.44
C ASN A 140 -14.18 1.71 -2.20
N LEU A 141 -13.13 1.01 -2.63
CA LEU A 141 -12.04 1.55 -3.43
C LEU A 141 -12.36 1.51 -4.93
N HIS A 142 -13.26 0.62 -5.39
CA HIS A 142 -13.48 0.36 -6.83
C HIS A 142 -13.99 1.58 -7.60
N ALA A 143 -14.73 2.46 -6.94
CA ALA A 143 -15.26 3.69 -7.54
C ALA A 143 -14.22 4.81 -7.64
N ASP A 144 -13.09 4.69 -6.93
CA ASP A 144 -12.03 5.70 -6.94
C ASP A 144 -11.20 5.58 -8.23
N ASN A 145 -10.86 6.72 -8.85
CA ASN A 145 -10.12 6.73 -10.10
C ASN A 145 -8.71 6.08 -10.00
N ARG A 146 -8.12 6.06 -8.79
CA ARG A 146 -6.83 5.41 -8.52
C ARG A 146 -6.91 3.89 -8.60
N TRP A 147 -8.11 3.31 -8.48
CA TRP A 147 -8.30 1.86 -8.60
C TRP A 147 -7.78 1.33 -9.93
N ASN A 148 -8.19 1.95 -11.04
CA ASN A 148 -7.77 1.53 -12.37
C ASN A 148 -6.25 1.63 -12.56
N ILE A 149 -5.62 2.65 -11.96
CA ILE A 149 -4.17 2.85 -12.00
C ILE A 149 -3.47 1.72 -11.22
N LEU A 150 -3.94 1.43 -10.00
CA LEU A 150 -3.40 0.36 -9.15
C LEU A 150 -3.53 -1.01 -9.84
N ILE A 151 -4.72 -1.34 -10.34
CA ILE A 151 -4.99 -2.61 -11.02
C ILE A 151 -4.10 -2.78 -12.25
N LYS A 152 -3.96 -1.73 -13.07
CA LYS A 152 -3.05 -1.74 -14.21
C LYS A 152 -1.62 -2.07 -13.75
N LYS A 153 -1.16 -1.43 -12.68
CA LYS A 153 0.20 -1.66 -12.16
C LYS A 153 0.43 -3.10 -11.69
N ILE A 154 -0.54 -3.68 -10.99
CA ILE A 154 -0.47 -5.07 -10.51
C ILE A 154 -0.44 -6.05 -11.69
N LYS A 155 -1.27 -5.82 -12.72
CA LYS A 155 -1.28 -6.64 -13.94
C LYS A 155 0.06 -6.58 -14.68
N GLU A 156 0.65 -5.40 -14.82
CA GLU A 156 2.00 -5.23 -15.41
C GLU A 156 3.06 -6.06 -14.67
N ASN A 157 3.01 -6.11 -13.33
CA ASN A 157 3.93 -6.94 -12.56
C ASN A 157 3.78 -8.44 -12.87
N SER A 158 2.56 -8.92 -13.15
CA SER A 158 2.31 -10.31 -13.54
C SER A 158 2.91 -10.65 -14.90
N SER A 159 2.76 -9.77 -15.89
CA SER A 159 3.34 -9.96 -17.23
C SER A 159 4.88 -9.98 -17.20
N ASN A 160 5.47 -9.04 -16.46
CA ASN A 160 6.93 -9.00 -16.28
C ASN A 160 7.46 -10.28 -15.61
N LEU A 161 6.69 -10.86 -14.68
CA LEU A 161 7.03 -12.12 -14.04
C LEU A 161 7.02 -13.27 -15.06
N SER A 162 5.97 -13.39 -15.89
CA SER A 162 5.92 -14.42 -16.93
C SER A 162 7.05 -14.31 -17.95
N ASP A 163 7.39 -13.09 -18.37
CA ASP A 163 8.49 -12.86 -19.32
C ASP A 163 9.85 -13.23 -18.71
N SER A 164 10.06 -12.93 -17.42
CA SER A 164 11.27 -13.31 -16.69
C SER A 164 11.44 -14.83 -16.54
N LEU A 165 10.34 -15.57 -16.44
CA LEU A 165 10.36 -17.03 -16.35
C LEU A 165 10.61 -17.66 -17.73
N ASN A 166 10.00 -17.11 -18.78
CA ASN A 166 10.20 -17.57 -20.15
C ASN A 166 11.64 -17.37 -20.62
N THR A 167 12.25 -16.22 -20.32
CA THR A 167 13.66 -15.93 -20.66
C THR A 167 14.65 -16.83 -19.92
N LYS A 168 14.41 -17.14 -18.64
CA LYS A 168 15.24 -18.11 -17.88
C LYS A 168 15.13 -19.54 -18.41
N LYS A 169 13.96 -19.93 -18.93
CA LYS A 169 13.75 -21.25 -19.54
C LYS A 169 14.47 -21.39 -20.89
N TYR A 170 14.76 -20.27 -21.56
CA TYR A 170 15.41 -20.22 -22.88
C TYR A 170 16.91 -19.91 -22.83
N ILE A 171 17.59 -20.18 -21.70
CA ILE A 171 19.06 -20.23 -21.69
C ILE A 171 19.45 -21.62 -22.22
N PRO A 172 19.91 -21.76 -23.48
CA PRO A 172 20.32 -23.05 -24.01
C PRO A 172 21.44 -23.63 -23.13
N ASN A 173 21.28 -24.89 -22.71
CA ASN A 173 22.29 -25.68 -22.02
C ASN A 173 23.49 -25.97 -22.95
N ASN A 174 24.27 -24.95 -23.30
CA ASN A 174 25.49 -25.13 -24.05
C ASN A 174 26.58 -24.22 -23.48
N ILE A 175 27.11 -24.62 -22.33
CA ILE A 175 28.48 -24.31 -21.93
C ILE A 175 29.05 -25.55 -21.21
N ASN A 176 29.58 -26.47 -22.03
CA ASN A 176 30.79 -27.30 -21.86
C ASN A 176 30.63 -28.63 -22.59
#